data_AF-A0A2E9U9D1-F1
#
_entry.id   AF-A0A2E9U9D1-F1
#
_cell.length_a   1.000
_cell.length_b   1.000
_cell.length_c   1.000
_cell.angle_alpha   90.00
_cell.angle_beta   90.00
_cell.angle_gamma   90.00
#
_symmetry.space_group_name_H-M   'P 1'
#
loop_
_entity.id
_entity.type
_entity.pdbx_description
1 polymer ?
#
loop_
_entity_poly.entity_id
_entity_poly.type
_entity_poly.pdbx_seq_one_letter_code
_entity_poly.pdbx_strand_id
1 'polypeptide(L)' 'MIDEFKYTLILLAIFLLSGYIFHKIKSREIKNIEVPHFLSRIASILGLVIIVSFALGITMAVITVVKLLG' A
#
# COMPACT_ATOMS: atom_id res chain seq x y z
N MET A 1 -6.58 6.56 20.72
CA MET A 1 -6.21 5.15 20.46
C MET A 1 -7.10 4.48 19.41
N ILE A 2 -8.43 4.53 19.55
CA ILE A 2 -9.34 3.86 18.61
C ILE A 2 -9.23 4.45 17.19
N ASP A 3 -9.07 5.76 17.08
CA ASP A 3 -8.97 6.42 15.77
C ASP A 3 -7.63 6.12 15.09
N GLU A 4 -6.50 6.15 15.80
CA GLU A 4 -5.20 5.78 15.22
C GLU A 4 -5.18 4.31 14.76
N PHE A 5 -5.83 3.41 15.52
CA PHE A 5 -5.97 2.01 15.14
C PHE A 5 -6.83 1.84 13.87
N LYS A 6 -7.96 2.57 13.77
CA LYS A 6 -8.79 2.61 12.56
C LYS A 6 -8.00 3.11 11.34
N TYR A 7 -7.27 4.22 11.47
CA TYR A 7 -6.46 4.76 10.37
C TYR A 7 -5.34 3.79 9.95
N THR A 8 -4.71 3.12 10.92
CA THR A 8 -3.70 2.09 10.63
C THR A 8 -4.30 0.93 9.84
N LEU A 9 -5.49 0.46 10.21
CA LEU A 9 -6.21 -0.61 9.50
C LEU A 9 -6.60 -0.21 8.07
N ILE A 10 -7.08 1.03 7.89
CA ILE A 10 -7.43 1.57 6.57
C ILE A 10 -6.18 1.65 5.68
N LEU A 11 -5.08 2.18 6.21
CA LEU A 11 -3.81 2.28 5.48
C LEU A 11 -3.26 0.90 5.12
N LEU A 12 -3.39 -0.08 6.02
CA LEU A 12 -3.03 -1.46 5.77
C LEU A 12 -3.86 -2.07 4.64
N ALA A 13 -5.18 -1.85 4.65
CA ALA A 13 -6.06 -2.35 3.59
C ALA A 13 -5.72 -1.74 2.23
N ILE A 14 -5.45 -0.42 2.18
CA ILE A 14 -5.02 0.28 0.97
C ILE A 14 -3.68 -0.29 0.48
N PHE A 15 -2.72 -0.49 1.38
CA PHE A 15 -1.42 -1.06 1.07
C PHE A 15 -1.53 -2.47 0.48
N LEU A 16 -2.34 -3.34 1.11
CA LEU A 16 -2.53 -4.72 0.65
C LEU A 16 -3.23 -4.78 -0.72
N LEU A 17 -4.30 -4.00 -0.91
CA LEU A 17 -5.03 -3.97 -2.18
C LEU A 17 -4.18 -3.40 -3.32
N SER A 18 -3.51 -2.27 -3.07
CA SER A 18 -2.62 -1.66 -4.06
C SER A 18 -1.43 -2.56 -4.39
N GLY A 19 -0.83 -3.19 -3.36
CA GLY A 19 0.24 -4.17 -3.49
C GLY A 19 -0.17 -5.39 -4.31
N TYR A 20 -1.36 -5.94 -4.07
CA TYR A 20 -1.89 -7.08 -4.83
C TYR A 20 -2.08 -6.74 -6.31
N ILE A 21 -2.71 -5.60 -6.61
CA ILE A 21 -2.95 -5.17 -7.99
C ILE A 21 -1.62 -4.88 -8.69
N PHE A 22 -0.70 -4.17 -8.03
CA PHE A 22 0.64 -3.90 -8.54
C PHE A 22 1.40 -5.19 -8.87
N HIS A 23 1.42 -6.14 -7.93
CA HIS A 23 2.07 -7.43 -8.11
C HIS A 23 1.47 -8.20 -9.29
N LYS A 24 0.14 -8.19 -9.43
CA LYS A 24 -0.55 -8.87 -10.53
C LYS A 24 -0.21 -8.27 -11.90
N ILE A 25 -0.10 -6.94 -12.00
CA ILE A 25 0.30 -6.27 -13.25
C ILE A 25 1.75 -6.61 -13.58
N LYS A 26 2.66 -6.46 -12.62
CA LYS A 26 4.10 -6.71 -12.81
C LYS A 26 4.41 -8.19 -13.10
N SER A 27 3.66 -9.10 -12.49
CA SER A 27 3.77 -10.54 -12.76
C SER A 27 3.40 -10.90 -14.21
N ARG A 28 2.43 -10.19 -14.82
CA ARG A 28 2.10 -10.38 -16.25
C ARG A 28 3.22 -9.87 -17.16
N GLU A 29 3.82 -8.74 -16.81
CA GLU A 29 4.96 -8.16 -17.51
C GLU A 29 6.17 -9.11 -17.50
N ILE A 30 6.48 -9.72 -16.36
CA ILE A 30 7.56 -10.73 -16.21
C ILE A 30 7.29 -11.98 -17.06
N LYS A 31 6.02 -12.35 -17.26
CA LYS A 31 5.62 -13.49 -18.08
C LYS A 31 5.59 -13.17 -19.58
N ASN A 32 6.10 -12.01 -20.02
CA ASN A 32 6.04 -11.52 -21.40
C ASN A 32 4.62 -11.49 -21.98
N ILE A 33 3.61 -11.37 -21.12
CA ILE A 33 2.24 -11.14 -21.57
C ILE A 33 2.16 -9.65 -21.91
N GLU A 34 1.71 -9.29 -23.11
CA GLU A 34 1.53 -7.89 -23.49
C GLU A 34 0.64 -7.18 -22.46
N VAL A 35 1.26 -6.29 -21.69
CA VAL A 35 0.56 -5.43 -20.74
C VAL A 35 0.22 -4.13 -21.47
N PRO A 36 -1.06 -3.78 -21.60
CA PRO A 36 -1.46 -2.51 -22.16
C PRO A 36 -0.73 -1.34 -21.49
N HIS A 37 -0.29 -0.36 -22.27
CA HIS A 37 0.45 0.81 -21.77
C HIS A 37 -0.27 1.54 -20.61
N PHE A 38 -1.62 1.53 -20.61
CA PHE A 38 -2.40 2.09 -19.51
C PHE A 38 -2.23 1.32 -18.18
N LEU A 39 -2.09 0.00 -18.21
CA LEU A 39 -1.87 -0.84 -17.02
C LEU A 39 -0.48 -0.63 -16.44
N SER A 40 0.54 -0.43 -17.27
CA SER A 40 1.90 -0.10 -16.82
C SER A 40 1.93 1.26 -16.08
N ARG A 41 1.22 2.28 -16.60
CA ARG A 41 1.04 3.56 -15.88
C ARG A 41 0.32 3.38 -14.54
N ILE A 42 -0.75 2.58 -14.51
CA ILE A 42 -1.47 2.27 -13.26
C ILE A 42 -0.54 1.59 -12.25
N ALA A 43 0.29 0.64 -12.68
CA ALA A 43 1.27 0.01 -11.79
C ALA A 43 2.26 1.02 -11.23
N SER A 44 2.74 1.98 -12.02
CA SER A 44 3.64 3.03 -11.53
C SER A 44 2.98 3.89 -10.44
N ILE A 45 1.72 4.31 -10.65
CA ILE A 45 0.94 5.06 -9.66
C ILE A 45 0.69 4.22 -8.39
N LEU A 46 0.29 2.96 -8.56
CA LEU A 46 0.10 2.03 -7.45
C LEU A 46 1.37 1.83 -6.64
N GLY A 47 2.54 1.75 -7.29
CA GLY A 47 3.84 1.70 -6.64
C GLY A 47 4.05 2.88 -5.69
N LEU A 48 3.72 4.09 -6.13
CA LEU A 48 3.81 5.29 -5.30
C LEU A 48 2.80 5.27 -4.13
N VAL A 49 1.56 4.84 -4.38
CA VAL A 49 0.53 4.68 -3.34
C VAL A 49 0.97 3.67 -2.27
N ILE A 50 1.59 2.55 -2.66
CA ILE A 50 2.13 1.54 -1.73
C ILE A 50 3.18 2.16 -0.80
N ILE A 51 4.14 2.91 -1.34
CA ILE A 51 5.21 3.52 -0.54
C ILE A 51 4.64 4.54 0.47
N VAL A 52 3.75 5.42 0.00
CA VAL A 52 3.17 6.48 0.85
C VAL A 52 2.26 5.87 1.93
N SER A 53 1.38 4.94 1.56
CA SER A 53 0.49 4.28 2.52
C SER A 53 1.25 3.47 3.57
N PHE A 54 2.36 2.83 3.19
CA PHE A 54 3.22 2.11 4.12
C PHE A 54 3.89 3.04 5.13
N ALA A 55 4.49 4.14 4.67
CA ALA A 55 5.15 5.12 5.53
C ALA A 55 4.15 5.74 6.53
N LEU A 56 2.97 6.12 6.06
CA LEU A 56 1.89 6.64 6.92
C LEU A 56 1.38 5.58 7.90
N GLY A 57 1.25 4.32 7.46
CA GLY A 57 0.80 3.21 8.29
C GLY A 57 1.76 2.93 9.45
N ILE A 58 3.06 2.86 9.17
CA ILE A 58 4.10 2.72 10.22
C ILE A 58 4.06 3.89 11.18
N THR A 59 3.96 5.12 10.67
CA THR A 59 3.93 6.33 11.51
C THR A 59 2.76 6.28 12.50
N MET A 60 1.56 5.93 12.04
CA MET A 60 0.38 5.80 12.89
C MET A 60 0.51 4.64 13.89
N ALA A 61 1.09 3.52 13.48
CA ALA A 61 1.35 2.39 14.37
C ALA A 61 2.33 2.77 15.50
N VAL A 62 3.42 3.48 15.17
CA VAL A 62 4.39 3.98 16.17
C VAL A 62 3.72 4.94 17.14
N ILE A 63 2.94 5.90 16.66
CA ILE A 63 2.19 6.83 17.52
C ILE A 63 1.26 6.07 18.47
N THR A 64 0.57 5.03 17.96
CA THR A 64 -0.35 4.21 18.76
C THR A 64 0.38 3.47 19.87
N VAL A 65 1.54 2.87 19.56
CA VAL A 65 2.38 2.15 20.55
C VAL A 65 2.94 3.10 21.60
N VAL A 66 3.45 4.26 21.20
CA VAL A 66 3.98 5.27 22.14
C VAL A 66 2.88 5.75 23.10
N LYS A 67 1.66 6.02 22.59
CA LYS A 67 0.52 6.41 23.43
C LYS A 67 -0.04 5.28 24.32
N LEU A 68 0.31 4.02 24.04
CA LEU A 68 -0.09 2.87 24.85
C LEU A 68 0.88 2.59 26.01
N LEU A 69 2.14 3.01 25.86
CA LEU A 69 3.23 2.73 26.80
C LEU A 69 3.52 3.88 27.78
N GLY A 70 2.98 5.08 27.54
CA GLY A 70 3.10 6.26 28.40
C GLY A 70 1.74 6.77 28.84
#